data_AF-A0A832LU33-F1
#
_entry.id   AF-A0A832LU33-F1
#
_cell.length_a   1.000
_cell.length_b   1.000
_cell.length_c   1.000
_cell.angle_alpha   90.00
_cell.angle_beta   90.00
_cell.angle_gamma   90.00
#
_symmetry.space_group_name_H-M   'P 1'
#
loop_
_entity.id
_entity.type
_entity.pdbx_description
1 polymer ?
#
loop_
_entity_poly.entity_id
_entity_poly.type
_entity_poly.pdbx_seq_one_letter_code
_entity_poly.pdbx_strand_id
1 'polypeptide(L)'
;MVEKVKVVLSDIPIVKRWVRLPPPPKELYRETEAKIALLKLSRAKDLFADEYGKVLKEWDLAKKDYERKLYKRAERKLKKTHQASEELLKKVEDEEKRFREEALRRYKEKEATLLAKLSKDEEKNLKIRLYLWKLRNLLDLGRFDEFERELEKSPI
;
A
#
# COMPACT_ATOMS: atom_id res chain seq x y z
N MET A 1 19.65 -14.42 24.10
CA MET A 1 19.61 -15.59 25.02
C MET A 1 18.96 -15.19 26.36
N VAL A 2 19.42 -14.10 26.98
CA VAL A 2 18.90 -13.58 28.27
C VAL A 2 17.38 -13.35 28.30
N GLU A 3 16.78 -12.79 27.25
CA GLU A 3 15.34 -12.51 27.24
C GLU A 3 14.48 -13.78 27.20
N LYS A 4 14.88 -14.79 26.43
CA LYS A 4 14.20 -16.10 26.38
C LYS A 4 14.22 -16.78 27.75
N VAL A 5 15.36 -16.73 28.45
CA VAL A 5 15.49 -17.27 29.81
C VAL A 5 14.58 -16.52 30.78
N LYS A 6 14.49 -15.18 30.68
CA LYS A 6 13.56 -14.39 31.50
C LYS A 6 12.11 -14.74 31.24
N VAL A 7 11.70 -14.99 30.00
CA VAL A 7 10.33 -15.45 29.67
C VAL A 7 10.05 -16.79 30.36
N VAL A 8 10.93 -17.79 30.19
CA VAL A 8 10.76 -19.11 30.82
C VAL A 8 10.68 -18.99 32.35
N LEU A 9 11.57 -18.22 32.98
CA LEU A 9 11.56 -18.04 34.44
C LEU A 9 10.32 -17.28 34.94
N SER A 10 9.75 -16.39 34.12
CA SER A 10 8.53 -15.65 34.46
C SER A 10 7.26 -16.52 34.45
N ASP A 11 7.30 -17.68 33.78
CA ASP A 11 6.19 -18.63 33.77
C ASP A 11 6.27 -19.62 34.97
N ILE A 12 7.35 -19.62 35.76
CA ILE A 12 7.51 -20.46 36.96
C ILE A 12 6.89 -19.77 38.20
N PRO A 13 5.88 -20.34 38.88
CA PRO A 13 5.15 -19.68 39.97
C PRO A 13 6.01 -19.16 41.13
N ILE A 14 7.09 -19.87 41.47
CA ILE A 14 7.97 -19.55 42.60
C ILE A 14 8.90 -18.37 42.24
N VAL A 15 9.35 -18.30 40.99
CA VAL A 15 10.40 -17.37 40.55
C VAL A 15 9.80 -16.13 39.87
N LYS A 16 8.55 -16.21 39.38
CA LYS A 16 7.88 -15.12 38.65
C LYS A 16 7.83 -13.79 39.42
N ARG A 17 7.75 -13.82 40.76
CA ARG A 17 7.71 -12.60 41.60
C ARG A 17 9.01 -11.79 41.48
N TRP A 18 10.12 -12.44 41.14
CA TRP A 18 11.45 -11.84 41.08
C TRP A 18 11.91 -11.56 39.63
N VAL A 19 11.15 -12.03 38.64
CA VAL A 19 11.46 -11.85 37.22
C VAL A 19 10.50 -10.84 36.61
N ARG A 20 10.97 -9.61 36.41
CA ARG A 20 10.23 -8.58 35.67
C ARG A 20 10.54 -8.66 34.19
N LEU A 21 9.50 -8.92 33.39
CA LEU A 21 9.57 -8.77 31.94
C LEU A 21 9.50 -7.29 31.55
N PRO A 22 10.13 -6.89 30.43
CA PRO A 22 9.89 -5.59 29.82
C PRO A 22 8.39 -5.41 29.50
N PRO A 23 7.85 -4.19 29.53
CA PRO A 23 6.48 -3.96 29.10
C PRO A 23 6.31 -4.26 27.60
N PRO A 24 5.12 -4.70 27.16
CA PRO A 24 4.83 -4.90 25.75
C PRO A 24 4.79 -3.57 24.99
N PRO A 25 5.38 -3.47 23.78
CA PRO A 25 5.34 -2.26 22.94
C PRO A 25 3.99 -2.14 22.21
N LYS A 26 2.89 -1.95 22.96
CA LYS A 26 1.51 -2.02 22.46
C LYS A 26 1.19 -0.97 21.39
N GLU A 27 1.60 0.28 21.62
CA GLU A 27 1.34 1.40 20.69
C GLU A 27 2.03 1.15 19.36
N LEU A 28 3.35 0.94 19.40
CA LEU A 28 4.15 0.63 18.22
C LEU A 28 3.62 -0.59 17.45
N TYR A 29 3.17 -1.64 18.16
CA TYR A 29 2.55 -2.80 17.52
C TYR A 29 1.30 -2.39 16.73
N ARG A 30 0.38 -1.63 17.34
CA ARG A 30 -0.87 -1.18 16.70
C ARG A 30 -0.62 -0.26 15.52
N GLU A 31 0.30 0.69 15.66
CA GLU A 31 0.66 1.60 14.57
C GLU A 31 1.27 0.85 13.38
N THR A 32 2.16 -0.11 13.67
CA THR A 32 2.75 -0.96 12.63
C THR A 32 1.68 -1.83 11.96
N GLU A 33 0.76 -2.40 12.73
CA GLU A 33 -0.35 -3.20 12.22
C GLU A 33 -1.25 -2.38 11.27
N ALA A 34 -1.57 -1.14 11.64
CA ALA A 34 -2.35 -0.24 10.80
C ALA A 34 -1.64 0.07 9.47
N LYS A 35 -0.32 0.38 9.50
CA LYS A 35 0.46 0.60 8.28
C LYS A 35 0.51 -0.64 7.38
N ILE A 36 0.66 -1.83 7.97
CA ILE A 36 0.62 -3.08 7.21
C ILE A 36 -0.76 -3.32 6.60
N ALA A 37 -1.85 -2.97 7.30
CA ALA A 37 -3.19 -3.07 6.75
C ALA A 37 -3.37 -2.14 5.54
N LEU A 38 -2.87 -0.91 5.61
CA LEU A 38 -2.87 0.02 4.46
C LEU A 38 -2.07 -0.55 3.28
N LEU A 39 -0.88 -1.10 3.52
CA LEU A 39 -0.07 -1.73 2.46
C LEU A 39 -0.77 -2.91 1.77
N LYS A 40 -1.61 -3.66 2.50
CA LYS A 40 -2.38 -4.77 1.94
C LYS A 40 -3.53 -4.31 1.06
N LEU A 41 -4.06 -3.11 1.32
CA LEU A 41 -5.14 -2.50 0.54
C LEU A 41 -4.62 -1.67 -0.63
N SER A 42 -3.34 -1.29 -0.63
CA SER A 42 -2.72 -0.54 -1.71
C SER A 42 -2.16 -1.44 -2.81
N ARG A 43 -1.70 -0.83 -3.91
CA ARG A 43 -1.01 -1.53 -5.01
C ARG A 43 0.44 -1.90 -4.70
N ALA A 44 0.88 -1.84 -3.43
CA ALA A 44 2.26 -2.14 -3.02
C ALA A 44 2.74 -3.52 -3.49
N LYS A 45 1.86 -4.51 -3.46
CA LYS A 45 2.16 -5.87 -3.93
C LYS A 45 2.49 -5.91 -5.42
N ASP A 46 1.78 -5.11 -6.23
CA ASP A 46 1.92 -5.11 -7.69
C ASP A 46 3.09 -4.21 -8.12
N LEU A 47 3.24 -3.05 -7.49
CA LEU A 47 4.27 -2.06 -7.84
C LEU A 47 5.65 -2.38 -7.25
N PHE A 48 5.70 -2.98 -6.05
CA PHE A 48 6.92 -3.18 -5.27
C PHE A 48 6.94 -4.56 -4.59
N ALA A 49 6.68 -5.62 -5.36
CA ALA A 49 6.51 -6.99 -4.86
C ALA A 49 7.62 -7.46 -3.89
N ASP A 50 8.88 -7.20 -4.22
CA ASP A 50 10.03 -7.60 -3.41
C ASP A 50 10.10 -6.87 -2.06
N GLU A 51 9.91 -5.55 -2.06
CA GLU A 51 9.91 -4.73 -0.84
C GLU A 51 8.72 -5.09 0.04
N TYR A 52 7.54 -5.24 -0.57
CA TYR A 52 6.32 -5.69 0.09
C TYR A 52 6.51 -7.05 0.78
N GLY A 53 7.08 -8.03 0.06
CA GLY A 53 7.37 -9.36 0.61
C GLY A 53 8.34 -9.31 1.80
N LYS A 54 9.38 -8.48 1.73
CA LYS A 54 10.33 -8.28 2.85
C LYS A 54 9.64 -7.67 4.08
N VAL A 55 8.82 -6.64 3.89
CA VAL A 55 8.09 -5.98 4.97
C VAL A 55 7.14 -6.95 5.67
N LEU A 56 6.35 -7.73 4.92
CA LEU A 56 5.44 -8.73 5.51
C LEU A 56 6.19 -9.84 6.26
N LYS A 57 7.32 -10.29 5.74
CA LYS A 57 8.14 -11.29 6.42
C LYS A 57 8.69 -10.77 7.75
N GLU A 58 9.18 -9.54 7.79
CA GLU A 58 9.64 -8.92 9.04
C GLU A 58 8.49 -8.67 10.03
N TRP A 59 7.31 -8.28 9.53
CA TRP A 59 6.09 -8.16 10.33
C TRP A 59 5.71 -9.48 11.01
N ASP A 60 5.71 -10.60 10.28
CA ASP A 60 5.40 -11.91 10.86
C ASP A 60 6.44 -12.36 11.89
N LEU A 61 7.71 -12.03 11.68
CA LEU A 61 8.75 -12.28 12.68
C LEU A 61 8.54 -11.42 13.94
N ALA A 62 8.13 -10.16 13.77
CA ALA A 62 7.84 -9.26 14.87
C ALA A 62 6.65 -9.75 15.72
N LYS A 63 5.56 -10.21 15.08
CA LYS A 63 4.41 -10.83 15.77
C LYS A 63 4.81 -12.05 16.58
N LYS A 64 5.57 -12.98 15.98
CA LYS A 64 6.03 -14.20 16.66
C LYS A 64 6.86 -13.88 17.90
N ASP A 65 7.75 -12.88 17.81
CA ASP A 65 8.53 -12.44 18.98
C ASP A 65 7.63 -11.76 20.03
N TYR A 66 6.61 -11.00 19.61
CA TYR A 66 5.63 -10.36 20.52
C TYR A 66 4.76 -11.39 21.26
N GLU A 67 4.18 -12.37 20.55
CA GLU A 67 3.38 -13.47 21.12
C GLU A 67 4.18 -14.31 22.12
N ARG A 68 5.48 -14.49 21.86
CA ARG A 68 6.41 -15.18 22.76
C ARG A 68 6.88 -14.33 23.95
N LYS A 69 6.29 -13.15 24.17
CA LYS A 69 6.66 -12.18 25.21
C LYS A 69 8.13 -11.71 25.13
N LEU A 70 8.78 -11.86 23.96
CA LEU A 70 10.14 -11.38 23.70
C LEU A 70 10.11 -9.90 23.33
N TYR A 71 9.56 -9.06 24.22
CA TYR A 71 9.13 -7.71 23.87
C TYR A 71 10.25 -6.77 23.44
N LYS A 72 11.48 -6.88 23.95
CA LYS A 72 12.59 -6.06 23.44
C LYS A 72 12.98 -6.45 22.03
N ARG A 73 12.97 -7.75 21.73
CA ARG A 73 13.25 -8.25 20.39
C ARG A 73 12.14 -7.85 19.42
N ALA A 74 10.88 -8.00 19.86
CA ALA A 74 9.71 -7.57 19.12
C ALA A 74 9.77 -6.07 18.82
N GLU A 75 10.03 -5.23 19.82
CA GLU A 75 10.13 -3.77 19.66
C GLU A 75 11.17 -3.37 18.59
N ARG A 76 12.36 -3.99 18.60
CA ARG A 76 13.39 -3.71 17.60
C ARG A 76 12.93 -4.07 16.18
N LYS A 77 12.22 -5.19 16.03
CA LYS A 77 11.68 -5.60 14.73
C LYS A 77 10.53 -4.70 14.31
N LEU A 78 9.61 -4.40 15.22
CA LEU A 78 8.50 -3.48 15.00
C LEU A 78 8.99 -2.11 14.53
N LYS A 79 10.03 -1.53 15.16
CA LYS A 79 10.60 -0.24 14.71
C LYS A 79 11.06 -0.30 13.26
N LYS A 80 11.77 -1.36 12.88
CA LYS A 80 12.24 -1.56 11.49
C LYS A 80 11.08 -1.77 10.52
N THR A 81 10.12 -2.63 10.88
CA THR A 81 8.94 -2.89 10.06
C THR A 81 8.08 -1.64 9.89
N HIS A 82 7.89 -0.87 10.95
CA HIS A 82 7.14 0.38 10.95
C HIS A 82 7.75 1.38 9.95
N GLN A 83 9.06 1.62 10.07
CA GLN A 83 9.77 2.54 9.19
C GLN A 83 9.74 2.07 7.73
N ALA A 84 10.04 0.78 7.49
CA ALA A 84 9.99 0.21 6.14
C ALA A 84 8.57 0.24 5.55
N SER A 85 7.53 0.03 6.37
CA SER A 85 6.14 0.10 5.91
C SER A 85 5.72 1.52 5.52
N GLU A 86 6.21 2.52 6.24
CA GLU A 86 5.96 3.93 5.94
C GLU A 86 6.67 4.40 4.67
N GLU A 87 7.94 4.03 4.52
CA GLU A 87 8.70 4.29 3.30
C GLU A 87 8.04 3.66 2.08
N LEU A 88 7.57 2.41 2.21
CA LEU A 88 6.88 1.72 1.12
C LEU A 88 5.53 2.35 0.77
N LEU A 89 4.73 2.74 1.78
CA LEU A 89 3.47 3.46 1.54
C LEU A 89 3.71 4.76 0.78
N LYS A 90 4.73 5.53 1.18
CA LYS A 90 5.09 6.76 0.50
C LYS A 90 5.51 6.53 -0.95
N LYS A 91 6.33 5.50 -1.22
CA LYS A 91 6.70 5.12 -2.59
C LYS A 91 5.47 4.79 -3.45
N VAL A 92 4.51 4.07 -2.89
CA VAL A 92 3.25 3.73 -3.58
C VAL A 92 2.47 4.99 -3.89
N GLU A 93 2.31 5.90 -2.93
CA GLU A 93 1.62 7.17 -3.13
C GLU A 93 2.30 8.04 -4.20
N ASP A 94 3.63 8.12 -4.17
CA ASP A 94 4.41 8.88 -5.15
C ASP A 94 4.24 8.31 -6.57
N GLU A 95 4.26 6.99 -6.74
CA GLU A 95 4.03 6.35 -8.03
C GLU A 95 2.57 6.48 -8.50
N GLU A 96 1.59 6.32 -7.62
CA GLU A 96 0.18 6.54 -7.96
C GLU A 96 -0.08 7.98 -8.40
N LYS A 97 0.56 8.95 -7.75
CA LYS A 97 0.51 10.36 -8.15
C LYS A 97 1.11 10.56 -9.54
N ARG A 98 2.27 9.95 -9.83
CA ARG A 98 2.90 10.01 -11.16
C ARG A 98 2.00 9.42 -12.24
N PHE A 99 1.43 8.23 -12.00
CA PHE A 99 0.49 7.62 -12.94
C PHE A 99 -0.72 8.53 -13.19
N ARG A 100 -1.26 9.15 -12.14
CA ARG A 100 -2.40 10.07 -12.28
C ARG A 100 -2.05 11.31 -13.11
N GLU A 101 -0.89 11.91 -12.86
CA GLU A 101 -0.42 13.08 -13.60
C GLU A 101 -0.18 12.76 -15.07
N GLU A 102 0.48 11.64 -15.37
CA GLU A 102 0.73 11.19 -16.74
C GLU A 102 -0.58 10.86 -17.47
N ALA A 103 -1.46 10.10 -16.83
CA ALA A 103 -2.73 9.69 -17.42
C ALA A 103 -3.65 10.91 -17.67
N LEU A 104 -3.63 11.91 -16.78
CA LEU A 104 -4.37 13.17 -16.98
C LEU A 104 -3.79 14.01 -18.12
N ARG A 105 -2.45 14.02 -18.30
CA ARG A 105 -1.82 14.66 -19.46
C ARG A 105 -2.27 14.00 -20.76
N ARG A 106 -2.15 12.67 -20.84
CA ARG A 106 -2.58 11.88 -22.03
C ARG A 106 -4.07 12.06 -22.33
N TYR A 107 -4.91 12.09 -21.29
CA TYR A 107 -6.33 12.38 -21.43
C TYR A 107 -6.59 13.73 -22.11
N LYS A 108 -5.93 14.80 -21.65
CA LYS A 108 -6.09 16.16 -22.22
C LYS A 108 -5.67 16.22 -23.69
N GLU A 109 -4.58 15.55 -24.06
CA GLU A 109 -4.11 15.46 -25.44
C GLU A 109 -5.13 14.74 -26.34
N LYS A 110 -5.67 13.61 -25.87
CA LYS A 110 -6.70 12.85 -26.57
C LYS A 110 -8.02 13.63 -26.67
N GLU A 111 -8.42 14.31 -25.60
CA GLU A 111 -9.61 15.18 -25.54
C GLU A 111 -9.52 16.30 -26.57
N ALA A 112 -8.44 17.06 -26.60
CA ALA A 112 -8.24 18.12 -27.60
C ALA A 112 -8.31 17.57 -29.03
N THR A 113 -7.68 16.42 -29.28
CA THR A 113 -7.66 15.79 -30.61
C THR A 113 -9.05 15.34 -31.05
N LEU A 114 -9.86 14.78 -30.14
CA LEU A 114 -11.19 14.29 -30.46
C LEU A 114 -12.23 15.41 -30.56
N LEU A 115 -12.13 16.43 -29.71
CA LEU A 115 -12.99 17.62 -29.79
C LEU A 115 -12.76 18.40 -31.09
N ALA A 116 -11.53 18.43 -31.61
CA ALA A 116 -11.23 19.03 -32.91
C ALA A 116 -11.86 18.27 -34.10
N LYS A 117 -12.29 17.02 -33.90
CA LYS A 117 -12.92 16.17 -34.94
C LYS A 117 -14.46 16.19 -34.89
N LEU A 118 -15.05 16.97 -34.00
CA LEU A 118 -16.51 17.15 -33.96
C LEU A 118 -17.01 17.75 -35.27
N SER A 119 -18.16 17.27 -35.74
CA SER A 119 -18.74 17.67 -37.02
C SER A 119 -20.23 17.98 -36.87
N LYS A 120 -20.97 18.09 -37.99
CA LYS A 120 -22.43 18.20 -37.98
C LYS A 120 -23.15 16.87 -37.68
N ASP A 121 -22.41 15.76 -37.63
CA ASP A 121 -22.94 14.43 -37.32
C ASP A 121 -23.08 14.26 -35.80
N GLU A 122 -24.32 14.34 -35.31
CA GLU A 122 -24.62 14.22 -33.88
C GLU A 122 -24.32 12.83 -33.32
N GLU A 123 -24.52 11.76 -34.08
CA GLU A 123 -24.25 10.40 -33.62
C GLU A 123 -22.75 10.20 -33.38
N LYS A 124 -21.92 10.67 -34.34
CA LYS A 124 -20.46 10.64 -34.22
C LYS A 124 -19.99 11.48 -33.03
N ASN A 125 -20.54 12.68 -32.87
CA ASN A 125 -20.21 13.56 -31.75
C ASN A 125 -20.57 12.92 -30.39
N LEU A 126 -21.70 12.23 -30.31
CA LEU A 126 -22.13 11.51 -29.11
C LEU A 126 -21.17 10.38 -28.74
N LYS A 127 -20.73 9.57 -29.73
CA LYS A 127 -19.72 8.51 -29.52
C LYS A 127 -18.42 9.06 -28.96
N ILE A 128 -17.95 10.19 -29.49
CA ILE A 128 -16.75 10.87 -28.99
C ILE A 128 -16.93 11.30 -27.52
N ARG A 129 -18.05 11.94 -27.18
CA ARG A 129 -18.33 12.39 -25.80
C ARG A 129 -18.42 11.24 -24.82
N LEU A 130 -19.11 10.15 -25.20
CA LEU A 130 -19.22 8.94 -24.37
C LEU A 130 -17.86 8.30 -24.14
N TYR A 131 -17.01 8.25 -25.17
CA TYR A 131 -15.65 7.75 -25.04
C TYR A 131 -14.79 8.59 -24.07
N LEU A 132 -14.84 9.92 -24.20
CA LEU A 132 -14.14 10.83 -23.27
C LEU A 132 -14.65 10.68 -21.83
N TRP A 133 -15.97 10.59 -21.66
CA TRP A 133 -16.58 10.35 -20.35
C TRP A 133 -16.12 9.02 -19.74
N LYS A 134 -16.02 7.96 -20.54
CA LYS A 134 -15.50 6.66 -20.09
C LYS A 134 -14.04 6.77 -19.64
N LEU A 135 -13.17 7.39 -20.45
CA LEU A 135 -11.77 7.60 -20.07
C LEU A 135 -11.65 8.40 -18.77
N ARG A 136 -12.46 9.45 -18.61
CA ARG A 136 -12.45 10.27 -17.39
C ARG A 136 -12.84 9.46 -16.15
N ASN A 137 -13.88 8.64 -16.25
CA ASN A 137 -14.28 7.75 -15.16
C ASN A 137 -13.18 6.76 -14.77
N LEU A 138 -12.44 6.20 -15.75
CA LEU A 138 -11.34 5.29 -15.44
C LEU A 138 -10.23 5.98 -14.62
N LEU A 139 -9.93 7.25 -14.93
CA LEU A 139 -9.01 8.05 -14.13
C LEU A 139 -9.53 8.33 -12.73
N ASP A 140 -10.80 8.75 -12.61
CA ASP A 140 -11.40 9.09 -11.33
C ASP A 140 -11.53 7.85 -10.40
N LEU A 141 -11.66 6.66 -10.99
CA LEU A 141 -11.65 5.37 -10.29
C LEU A 141 -10.24 4.80 -10.04
N GLY A 142 -9.17 5.46 -10.50
CA GLY A 142 -7.79 4.98 -10.35
C GLY A 142 -7.48 3.71 -11.15
N ARG A 143 -8.29 3.37 -12.16
CA ARG A 143 -8.13 2.18 -13.02
C ARG A 143 -7.17 2.47 -14.18
N PHE A 144 -5.93 2.77 -13.85
CA PHE A 144 -4.93 3.22 -14.84
C PHE A 144 -4.63 2.18 -15.93
N ASP A 145 -4.59 0.89 -15.57
CA ASP A 145 -4.32 -0.19 -16.54
C ASP A 145 -5.47 -0.30 -17.58
N GLU A 146 -6.72 -0.12 -17.15
CA GLU A 146 -7.89 -0.07 -18.04
C GLU A 146 -7.91 1.22 -18.87
N PHE A 147 -7.51 2.34 -18.26
CA PHE A 147 -7.39 3.62 -18.94
C PHE A 147 -6.41 3.55 -20.12
N GLU A 148 -5.20 3.00 -19.91
CA GLU A 148 -4.20 2.88 -20.99
C GLU A 148 -4.71 2.00 -22.14
N ARG A 149 -5.34 0.86 -21.83
CA ARG A 149 -5.94 -0.02 -22.85
C ARG A 149 -7.06 0.65 -23.63
N GLU A 150 -7.88 1.49 -22.98
CA GLU A 150 -8.92 2.22 -23.67
C GLU A 150 -8.38 3.40 -24.47
N LEU A 151 -7.31 4.06 -24.00
CA LEU A 151 -6.68 5.18 -24.69
C LEU A 151 -6.19 4.82 -26.10
N GLU A 152 -5.75 3.57 -26.30
CA GLU A 152 -5.31 3.01 -27.58
C GLU A 152 -6.46 2.82 -28.58
N LYS A 153 -7.70 2.76 -28.12
CA LYS A 153 -8.85 2.58 -29.01
C LYS A 153 -9.20 3.87 -29.75
N SER A 154 -9.78 3.70 -30.94
CA SER A 154 -10.40 4.79 -31.69
C SER A 154 -11.90 4.77 -31.44
N PRO A 155 -12.51 5.87 -30.97
CA PRO A 155 -13.97 6.02 -30.96
C PRO A 155 -14.56 6.38 -32.34
N ILE A 156 -13.69 6.51 -33.35
CA ILE A 156 -13.99 6.77 -34.76
C ILE A 156 -13.84 5.46 -35.53
#